data_AF-A0A7S2F8R3-F1
#
_entry.id   AF-A0A7S2F8R3-F1
#
_cell.length_a   1.000
_cell.length_b   1.000
_cell.length_c   1.000
_cell.angle_alpha   90.00
_cell.angle_beta   90.00
_cell.angle_gamma   90.00
#
_symmetry.space_group_name_H-M   'P 1'
#
loop_
_entity.id
_entity.type
_entity.pdbx_description
1 polymer ?
#
loop_
_entity_poly.entity_id
_entity_poly.type
_entity_poly.pdbx_seq_one_letter_code
_entity_poly.pdbx_strand_id
1 'polypeptide(L)'
;KPVSFLHAYHHTVVAFTSWTWTRADLRLAAGGVLFNTFVHVLMYWYYFVCTVPWLKAPWWKKYLTTLQILQFVVSLVMAVFFVMAHQSSLAAGHAGCTGWNAFLASTAFNFTLLGLFMQFYASTYKDNKAKKKSKGFVDKNNKRA
;
A
#
# COMPACT_ATOMS: atom_id res chain seq x y z
N LYS A 1 -19.13 -7.73 -2.56
CA LYS A 1 -18.72 -6.50 -3.30
C LYS A 1 -17.87 -6.93 -4.49
N PRO A 2 -18.05 -6.36 -5.69
CA PRO A 2 -17.27 -6.74 -6.86
C PRO A 2 -15.77 -6.49 -6.60
N VAL A 3 -14.94 -7.41 -7.09
CA VAL A 3 -13.48 -7.31 -7.00
C VAL A 3 -13.07 -6.12 -7.85
N SER A 4 -12.51 -5.08 -7.24
CA SER A 4 -12.03 -3.93 -8.00
C SER A 4 -10.77 -4.32 -8.78
N PHE A 5 -10.54 -3.69 -9.93
CA PHE A 5 -9.31 -3.85 -10.70
C PHE A 5 -8.05 -3.67 -9.83
N LEU A 6 -8.08 -2.67 -8.93
CA LEU A 6 -7.01 -2.41 -7.95
C LEU A 6 -6.71 -3.63 -7.09
N HIS A 7 -7.74 -4.30 -6.59
CA HIS A 7 -7.59 -5.46 -5.72
C HIS A 7 -7.02 -6.65 -6.50
N ALA A 8 -7.57 -6.96 -7.67
CA ALA A 8 -7.07 -8.03 -8.51
C ALA A 8 -5.59 -7.79 -8.89
N TYR A 9 -5.28 -6.62 -9.45
CA TYR A 9 -3.91 -6.25 -9.83
C TYR A 9 -2.92 -6.35 -8.66
N HIS A 10 -3.29 -5.79 -7.50
CA HIS A 10 -2.48 -5.89 -6.29
C HIS A 10 -2.20 -7.34 -5.91
N HIS A 11 -3.23 -8.19 -5.79
CA HIS A 11 -3.01 -9.58 -5.37
C HIS A 11 -2.17 -10.38 -6.37
N THR A 12 -2.33 -10.17 -7.68
CA THR A 12 -1.51 -10.85 -8.69
C THR A 12 -0.05 -10.40 -8.63
N VAL A 13 0.20 -9.09 -8.52
CA VAL A 13 1.55 -8.52 -8.50
C VAL A 13 2.29 -8.88 -7.22
N VAL A 14 1.62 -8.84 -6.07
CA VAL A 14 2.22 -9.18 -4.77
C VAL A 14 2.52 -10.68 -4.69
N ALA A 15 1.65 -11.54 -5.25
CA ALA A 15 1.94 -12.97 -5.37
C ALA A 15 3.13 -13.25 -6.29
N PHE A 16 3.19 -12.58 -7.45
CA PHE A 16 4.28 -12.74 -8.41
C PHE A 16 5.63 -12.28 -7.85
N THR A 17 5.66 -11.12 -7.18
CA THR A 17 6.88 -10.61 -6.52
C THR A 17 7.32 -11.49 -5.35
N SER A 18 6.39 -12.03 -4.57
CA SER A 18 6.73 -12.98 -3.50
C SER A 18 7.37 -14.26 -4.07
N TRP A 19 6.86 -14.77 -5.20
CA TRP A 19 7.45 -15.91 -5.89
C TRP A 19 8.88 -15.60 -6.37
N THR A 20 9.11 -14.44 -6.99
CA THR A 20 10.47 -14.07 -7.44
C THR A 20 11.44 -13.88 -6.28
N TRP A 21 10.98 -13.42 -5.11
CA TRP A 21 11.80 -13.30 -3.91
C TRP A 21 12.25 -14.65 -3.36
N THR A 22 11.35 -15.65 -3.32
CA THR A 22 11.69 -17.00 -2.88
C THR A 22 12.68 -17.68 -3.84
N ARG A 23 12.58 -17.43 -5.14
CA ARG A 23 13.55 -17.96 -6.12
C ARG A 23 14.90 -17.27 -6.10
N ALA A 24 14.97 -16.04 -5.58
CA ALA A 24 16.17 -15.23 -5.53
C ALA A 24 16.87 -15.27 -4.15
N ASP A 25 16.39 -16.08 -3.20
CA ASP A 25 16.87 -16.15 -1.82
C ASP A 25 17.02 -14.78 -1.15
N LEU A 26 16.06 -13.89 -1.44
CA LEU A 26 16.10 -12.51 -0.96
C LEU A 26 15.76 -12.47 0.55
N ARG A 27 16.74 -12.68 1.42
CA ARG A 27 16.56 -12.67 2.89
C ARG A 27 15.92 -11.38 3.42
N LEU A 28 16.18 -10.25 2.75
CA LEU A 28 15.59 -8.95 3.09
C LEU A 28 14.06 -8.91 2.89
N ALA A 29 13.52 -9.76 2.00
CA ALA A 29 12.09 -9.85 1.74
C ALA A 29 11.29 -10.30 2.97
N ALA A 30 11.89 -11.09 3.87
CA ALA A 30 11.22 -11.60 5.07
C ALA A 30 10.71 -10.46 5.97
N GLY A 31 11.51 -9.40 6.16
CA GLY A 31 11.11 -8.24 6.95
C GLY A 31 9.94 -7.47 6.30
N GLY A 32 9.96 -7.32 4.98
CA GLY A 32 8.87 -6.69 4.22
C GLY A 32 7.56 -7.48 4.30
N VAL A 33 7.64 -8.82 4.20
CA VAL A 33 6.48 -9.71 4.32
C VAL A 33 5.89 -9.70 5.73
N LEU A 34 6.72 -9.68 6.78
CA LEU A 34 6.25 -9.56 8.17
C LEU A 34 5.49 -8.25 8.41
N PHE A 35 6.02 -7.13 7.92
CA PHE A 35 5.35 -5.84 8.06
C PHE A 35 4.04 -5.78 7.23
N ASN A 36 4.06 -6.32 6.01
CA ASN A 36 2.86 -6.40 5.17
C ASN A 36 1.76 -7.25 5.82
N THR A 37 2.09 -8.45 6.30
CA THR A 37 1.13 -9.34 6.97
C THR A 37 0.56 -8.72 8.24
N PHE A 38 1.37 -8.00 9.03
CA PHE A 38 0.88 -7.24 10.19
C PHE A 38 -0.17 -6.17 9.81
N VAL A 39 0.12 -5.35 8.79
CA VAL A 39 -0.85 -4.36 8.29
C VAL A 39 -2.11 -5.04 7.74
N HIS A 40 -1.95 -6.21 7.12
CA HIS A 40 -3.06 -6.97 6.55
C HIS A 40 -3.95 -7.60 7.61
N VAL A 41 -3.37 -8.08 8.72
CA VAL A 41 -4.12 -8.54 9.90
C VAL A 41 -5.02 -7.42 10.45
N LEU A 42 -4.48 -6.21 10.60
CA LEU A 42 -5.26 -5.04 11.04
C LEU A 42 -6.39 -4.68 10.06
N MET A 43 -6.15 -4.85 8.76
CA MET A 43 -7.13 -4.58 7.73
C MET A 43 -8.29 -5.59 7.73
N TYR A 44 -8.00 -6.89 7.86
CA TYR A 44 -9.03 -7.91 7.98
C TYR A 44 -9.78 -7.82 9.31
N TRP A 45 -9.10 -7.47 10.40
CA TRP A 45 -9.76 -7.19 11.67
C TRP A 45 -10.81 -6.09 11.53
N TYR A 46 -10.49 -5.01 10.83
CA TYR A 46 -11.46 -3.94 10.55
C TYR A 46 -12.66 -4.43 9.74
N TYR A 47 -12.45 -5.29 8.74
CA TYR A 47 -13.56 -5.86 7.98
C TYR A 47 -14.45 -6.75 8.85
N PHE A 48 -13.85 -7.57 9.71
CA PHE A 48 -14.58 -8.41 10.67
C PHE A 48 -15.48 -7.55 11.57
N VAL A 49 -14.93 -6.46 12.13
CA VAL A 49 -15.70 -5.50 12.94
C VAL A 49 -16.83 -4.83 12.14
N CYS A 50 -16.63 -4.55 10.85
CA CYS A 50 -17.68 -3.99 9.99
C CYS A 50 -18.78 -4.98 9.59
N THR A 51 -18.52 -6.30 9.64
CA THR A 51 -19.51 -7.34 9.32
C THR A 51 -20.40 -7.73 10.49
N VAL A 52 -20.00 -7.41 11.72
CA VAL A 52 -20.79 -7.68 12.93
C VAL A 52 -21.89 -6.61 13.07
N PRO A 53 -23.19 -6.97 13.00
CA PRO A 53 -24.30 -6.00 12.95
C PRO A 53 -24.39 -5.05 14.15
N TRP A 54 -23.87 -5.49 15.31
CA TRP A 54 -23.92 -4.75 16.58
C TRP A 54 -22.72 -3.81 16.78
N LEU A 55 -21.66 -3.94 15.98
CA LEU A 55 -20.47 -3.09 16.06
C LEU A 55 -20.59 -1.96 15.03
N LYS A 56 -20.56 -0.70 15.51
CA LYS A 56 -20.50 0.45 14.61
C LYS A 56 -19.22 0.39 13.78
N ALA A 57 -19.35 0.52 12.46
CA ALA A 57 -18.22 0.63 11.54
C ALA A 57 -17.24 1.72 12.04
N PRO A 58 -15.97 1.40 12.32
CA PRO A 58 -15.06 2.36 12.92
C PRO A 58 -14.79 3.54 11.97
N TRP A 59 -14.82 4.77 12.49
CA TRP A 59 -14.49 5.97 11.71
C TRP A 59 -13.05 5.97 11.16
N TRP A 60 -12.20 5.08 11.67
CA TRP A 60 -10.77 5.04 11.35
C TRP A 60 -10.43 4.35 10.03
N LYS A 61 -11.42 4.04 9.17
CA LYS A 61 -11.19 3.51 7.81
C LYS A 61 -10.12 4.27 7.03
N LYS A 62 -10.05 5.59 7.22
CA LYS A 62 -9.06 6.45 6.56
C LYS A 62 -7.63 6.13 7.01
N TYR A 63 -7.42 5.86 8.29
CA TYR A 63 -6.11 5.51 8.83
C TYR A 63 -5.60 4.17 8.28
N LEU A 64 -6.49 3.21 8.03
CA LEU A 64 -6.12 1.94 7.41
C LEU A 64 -5.62 2.13 5.97
N THR A 65 -6.32 2.92 5.16
CA THR A 65 -5.86 3.25 3.80
C THR A 65 -4.53 4.01 3.83
N THR A 66 -4.36 4.93 4.80
CA THR A 66 -3.11 5.66 4.98
C THR A 66 -1.97 4.75 5.43
N LEU A 67 -2.22 3.77 6.31
CA LEU A 67 -1.24 2.78 6.74
C LEU A 67 -0.78 1.88 5.58
N GLN A 68 -1.70 1.47 4.70
CA GLN A 68 -1.34 0.71 3.49
C GLN A 68 -0.46 1.52 2.54
N ILE A 69 -0.76 2.80 2.33
CA ILE A 69 0.09 3.70 1.54
C ILE A 69 1.46 3.87 2.20
N LEU A 70 1.48 4.07 3.52
CA LEU A 70 2.71 4.24 4.28
C LEU A 70 3.58 2.98 4.22
N GLN A 71 2.98 1.79 4.19
CA GLN A 71 3.71 0.53 3.97
C GLN A 71 4.45 0.50 2.63
N PHE A 72 3.82 0.95 1.54
CA PHE A 72 4.49 1.06 0.24
C PHE A 72 5.60 2.13 0.26
N VAL A 73 5.36 3.29 0.88
CA VAL A 73 6.38 4.36 0.99
C VAL A 73 7.59 3.90 1.79
N VAL A 74 7.39 3.28 2.96
CA VAL A 74 8.48 2.73 3.77
C VAL A 74 9.24 1.65 3.00
N SER A 75 8.53 0.79 2.24
CA SER A 75 9.17 -0.22 1.40
C SER A 75 10.08 0.40 0.32
N LEU A 76 9.65 1.50 -0.30
CA LEU A 76 10.48 2.24 -1.27
C LEU A 76 11.70 2.91 -0.63
N VAL A 77 11.53 3.50 0.56
CA VAL A 77 12.65 4.11 1.30
C VAL A 77 13.69 3.04 1.64
N MET A 78 13.25 1.89 2.18
CA MET A 78 14.13 0.75 2.46
C MET A 78 14.79 0.22 1.20
N ALA A 79 14.09 0.23 0.06
CA ALA A 79 14.66 -0.17 -1.22
C ALA A 79 15.81 0.77 -1.65
N VAL A 80 15.65 2.09 -1.47
CA VAL A 80 16.72 3.07 -1.75
C VAL A 80 17.94 2.83 -0.85
N PHE A 81 17.73 2.61 0.45
CA PHE A 81 18.82 2.25 1.37
C PHE A 81 19.56 0.98 0.94
N PHE A 82 18.83 -0.04 0.47
CA PHE A 82 19.44 -1.26 -0.01
C PHE A 82 20.26 -1.05 -1.29
N VAL A 83 19.78 -0.23 -2.23
CA VAL A 83 20.55 0.15 -3.43
C VAL A 83 21.86 0.85 -3.06
N MET A 84 21.79 1.81 -2.13
CA MET A 84 22.99 2.53 -1.67
C MET A 84 23.99 1.60 -0.97
N ALA A 85 23.50 0.68 -0.12
CA ALA A 85 24.35 -0.31 0.56
C ALA A 85 24.96 -1.34 -0.40
N HIS A 86 24.22 -1.73 -1.45
CA HIS A 86 24.73 -2.61 -2.50
C HIS A 86 25.84 -1.94 -3.31
N GLN A 87 25.63 -0.67 -3.69
CA GLN A 87 26.62 0.10 -4.44
C GLN A 87 27.89 0.36 -3.62
N SER A 88 27.77 0.66 -2.32
CA SER A 88 28.94 0.81 -1.44
C SER A 88 29.69 -0.51 -1.22
N SER A 89 28.97 -1.64 -1.14
CA SER A 89 29.58 -2.97 -1.03
C SER A 89 30.37 -3.34 -2.30
N LEU A 90 29.83 -3.05 -3.49
CA LEU A 90 30.52 -3.22 -4.77
C LEU A 90 31.76 -2.34 -4.87
N ALA A 91 31.67 -1.07 -4.45
CA ALA A 91 32.81 -0.15 -4.42
C ALA A 91 33.92 -0.61 -3.45
N ALA A 92 33.56 -1.34 -2.39
CA ALA A 92 34.49 -1.98 -1.46
C ALA A 92 35.03 -3.34 -1.95
N GLY A 93 34.75 -3.74 -3.21
CA GLY A 93 35.28 -4.97 -3.81
C GLY A 93 34.53 -6.25 -3.44
N HIS A 94 33.37 -6.17 -2.78
CA HIS A 94 32.58 -7.36 -2.44
C HIS A 94 31.78 -7.83 -3.67
N ALA A 95 31.56 -9.15 -3.75
CA ALA A 95 30.70 -9.73 -4.79
C ALA A 95 29.26 -9.16 -4.69
N GLY A 96 28.65 -8.86 -5.84
CA GLY A 96 27.28 -8.34 -5.88
C GLY A 96 26.25 -9.30 -5.29
N CYS A 97 25.18 -8.77 -4.70
CA CYS A 97 24.08 -9.60 -4.20
C CYS A 97 23.39 -10.39 -5.34
N THR A 98 23.23 -11.69 -5.12
CA THR A 98 22.31 -12.54 -5.89
C THR A 98 20.88 -12.01 -5.78
N GLY A 99 20.16 -11.93 -6.90
CA GLY A 99 18.75 -11.49 -6.91
C GLY A 99 18.51 -10.02 -7.26
N TRP A 100 19.54 -9.26 -7.66
CA TRP A 100 19.42 -7.84 -8.02
C TRP A 100 18.32 -7.52 -9.05
N ASN A 101 18.20 -8.34 -10.10
CA ASN A 101 17.18 -8.16 -11.14
C ASN A 101 15.75 -8.35 -10.58
N ALA A 102 15.55 -9.32 -9.69
CA ALA A 102 14.27 -9.56 -9.04
C ALA A 102 13.90 -8.40 -8.10
N PHE A 103 14.88 -7.84 -7.41
CA PHE A 103 14.71 -6.66 -6.55
C PHE A 103 14.31 -5.41 -7.35
N LEU A 104 14.98 -5.12 -8.47
CA LEU A 104 14.64 -3.99 -9.33
C LEU A 104 13.23 -4.11 -9.92
N ALA A 105 12.87 -5.28 -10.45
CA ALA A 105 11.52 -5.54 -10.96
C ALA A 105 10.45 -5.37 -9.87
N SER A 106 10.72 -5.88 -8.66
CA SER A 106 9.80 -5.74 -7.51
C SER A 106 9.65 -4.30 -7.05
N THR A 107 10.72 -3.51 -7.12
CA THR A 107 10.70 -2.08 -6.80
C THR A 107 9.86 -1.31 -7.83
N ALA A 108 10.03 -1.60 -9.13
CA ALA A 108 9.22 -1.00 -10.18
C ALA A 108 7.72 -1.29 -10.01
N PHE A 109 7.36 -2.53 -9.69
CA PHE A 109 5.97 -2.89 -9.40
C PHE A 109 5.40 -2.20 -8.17
N ASN A 110 6.21 -2.01 -7.12
CA ASN A 110 5.80 -1.25 -5.93
C ASN A 110 5.46 0.21 -6.27
N PHE A 111 6.21 0.85 -7.19
CA PHE A 111 5.87 2.20 -7.66
C PHE A 111 4.51 2.26 -8.35
N THR A 112 4.20 1.27 -9.20
CA THR A 112 2.89 1.21 -9.87
C THR A 112 1.75 1.04 -8.86
N LEU A 113 1.93 0.17 -7.85
CA LEU A 113 0.94 -0.02 -6.79
C LEU A 113 0.75 1.24 -5.95
N LEU A 114 1.82 1.94 -5.59
CA LEU A 114 1.73 3.20 -4.85
C LEU A 114 0.94 4.25 -5.64
N GLY A 115 1.19 4.39 -6.95
CA GLY A 115 0.43 5.28 -7.82
C GLY A 115 -1.07 4.96 -7.83
N LEU A 116 -1.42 3.69 -7.97
CA LEU A 116 -2.80 3.20 -7.96
C LEU A 116 -3.50 3.45 -6.60
N PHE A 117 -2.79 3.22 -5.49
CA PHE A 117 -3.32 3.50 -4.15
C PHE A 117 -3.48 5.01 -3.89
N MET A 118 -2.55 5.83 -4.37
CA MET A 118 -2.68 7.30 -4.29
C MET A 118 -3.87 7.80 -5.10
N GLN A 119 -4.10 7.25 -6.30
CA GLN A 119 -5.26 7.58 -7.12
C GLN A 119 -6.56 7.18 -6.41
N PHE A 120 -6.63 5.97 -5.84
CA PHE A 120 -7.78 5.52 -5.05
C PHE A 120 -8.05 6.41 -3.83
N TYR A 121 -7.00 6.80 -3.10
CA TYR A 121 -7.11 7.70 -1.96
C TYR A 121 -7.60 9.09 -2.38
N ALA A 122 -7.08 9.63 -3.49
CA ALA A 122 -7.52 10.90 -4.05
C ALA A 122 -8.99 10.86 -4.43
N SER A 123 -9.43 9.88 -5.23
CA SER A 123 -10.84 9.74 -5.64
C SER A 123 -11.75 9.50 -4.42
N THR A 124 -11.36 8.65 -3.48
CA THR A 124 -12.21 8.33 -2.32
C THR A 124 -12.31 9.48 -1.32
N TYR A 125 -11.24 10.25 -1.08
CA TYR A 125 -11.22 11.24 0.01
C TYR A 125 -11.27 12.70 -0.46
N LYS A 126 -10.77 13.04 -1.67
CA LYS A 126 -10.91 14.39 -2.21
C LYS A 126 -12.32 14.64 -2.77
N ASP A 127 -12.91 13.68 -3.47
CA ASP A 127 -14.28 13.83 -3.99
C ASP A 127 -15.32 13.85 -2.87
N ASN A 128 -15.10 13.09 -1.78
CA ASN A 128 -15.94 13.15 -0.60
C ASN A 128 -15.84 14.50 0.13
N LYS A 129 -14.68 15.16 0.12
CA LYS A 129 -14.53 16.53 0.65
C LYS A 129 -15.27 17.56 -0.21
N ALA A 130 -15.18 17.43 -1.54
CA ALA A 130 -15.88 18.29 -2.49
C ALA A 130 -17.42 18.12 -2.39
N LYS A 131 -17.92 16.89 -2.35
CA LYS A 131 -19.35 16.58 -2.15
C LYS A 131 -19.88 17.06 -0.79
N LYS A 132 -19.09 16.93 0.28
CA LYS A 132 -19.46 17.44 1.62
C LYS A 132 -19.49 18.97 1.67
N LYS A 133 -18.59 19.64 0.95
CA LYS A 133 -18.57 21.11 0.80
C LYS A 133 -19.77 21.63 -0.01
N SER A 134 -20.13 20.93 -1.09
CA SER A 134 -21.32 21.25 -1.91
C SER A 134 -22.63 21.07 -1.13
N LYS A 135 -22.81 19.95 -0.40
CA LYS A 135 -23.97 19.77 0.48
C LYS A 135 -24.09 20.84 1.57
N GLY A 136 -22.96 21.22 2.20
CA GLY A 136 -22.96 22.28 3.21
C GLY A 136 -23.26 23.69 2.66
N PHE A 137 -22.95 23.94 1.38
CA PHE A 137 -23.30 25.19 0.70
C PHE A 137 -24.79 25.24 0.33
N VAL A 138 -25.33 24.14 -0.24
CA VAL A 138 -26.76 24.02 -0.58
C VAL A 138 -27.65 24.13 0.66
N ASP A 139 -27.29 23.45 1.75
CA ASP A 139 -28.06 23.47 3.00
C ASP A 139 -28.00 24.84 3.72
N LYS A 140 -26.93 25.63 3.50
CA LYS A 140 -26.84 27.02 3.96
C LYS A 140 -27.72 27.97 3.14
N ASN A 141 -27.83 27.76 1.83
CA ASN A 141 -28.67 28.59 0.96
C ASN A 141 -30.16 28.30 1.17
N ASN A 142 -30.54 27.04 1.40
CA ASN A 142 -31.94 26.66 1.66
C ASN A 142 -32.49 27.15 3.02
N LYS A 143 -31.61 27.54 3.95
CA LYS A 143 -32.01 28.12 5.26
C LYS A 143 -32.05 29.66 5.27
N ARG A 144 -31.71 30.29 4.14
CA ARG A 144 -31.70 31.75 3.97
C ARG A 144 -32.79 32.27 3.02
N ALA A 145 -33.55 31.36 2.41
CA ALA A 145 -34.79 31.63 1.69
C ALA A 145 -35.97 31.30 2.60
#